data_AF-A0A357AUW6-F1
#
_entry.id   AF-A0A357AUW6-F1
#
_cell.length_a   1.000
_cell.length_b   1.000
_cell.length_c   1.000
_cell.angle_alpha   90.00
_cell.angle_beta   90.00
_cell.angle_gamma   90.00
#
_symmetry.space_group_name_H-M   'P 1'
#
loop_
_entity.id
_entity.type
_entity.pdbx_description
1 polymer ?
#
loop_
_entity_poly.entity_id
_entity_poly.type
_entity_poly.pdbx_seq_one_letter_code
_entity_poly.pdbx_strand_id
1 'polypeptide(L)' 'MKKIVVKGMTCGHCAGAVTKTLETTEGIKNVKVNLATGEVTYEDAVGVDA' A
#
# COMPACT_ATOMS: atom_id res chain seq x y z
N MET A 1 6.99 -8.71 -5.42
CA MET A 1 6.36 -8.08 -4.23
C MET A 1 7.13 -6.80 -3.91
N LYS A 2 6.52 -5.64 -4.13
CA LYS A 2 7.04 -4.33 -3.76
C LYS A 2 6.63 -4.01 -2.32
N LYS A 3 7.48 -3.26 -1.60
CA LYS A 3 7.17 -2.72 -0.27
C LYS A 3 7.56 -1.27 -0.17
N ILE A 4 6.71 -0.46 0.46
CA ILE A 4 6.93 0.97 0.68
C ILE A 4 6.65 1.29 2.16
N VAL A 5 7.41 2.22 2.72
CA VAL A 5 7.17 2.73 4.07
C VAL A 5 6.48 4.08 3.92
N VAL A 6 5.25 4.21 4.43
CA VAL A 6 4.51 5.46 4.37
C VAL A 6 4.70 6.21 5.68
N LYS A 7 5.56 7.23 5.66
CA LYS A 7 5.73 8.14 6.80
C LYS A 7 4.43 8.91 7.03
N GLY A 8 3.91 8.89 8.25
CA GLY A 8 2.67 9.57 8.64
C GLY A 8 1.40 8.71 8.57
N MET A 9 1.52 7.41 8.24
CA MET A 9 0.42 6.46 8.36
C MET A 9 0.20 6.06 9.84
N THR A 10 -0.10 7.04 10.69
CA THR A 10 -0.20 6.86 12.15
C THR A 10 -1.64 6.61 12.63
N CYS A 11 -2.62 6.77 11.74
CA CYS A 11 -4.04 6.58 12.05
C CYS A 11 -4.67 5.56 11.10
N GLY A 12 -5.47 4.63 11.66
CA GLY A 12 -6.18 3.59 10.91
C GLY A 12 -7.06 4.11 9.77
N HIS A 13 -7.51 5.36 9.87
CA HIS A 13 -8.30 6.02 8.83
C HIS A 13 -7.49 6.24 7.54
N CYS A 14 -6.23 6.66 7.66
CA CYS A 14 -5.33 6.86 6.53
C CYS A 14 -4.93 5.53 5.89
N ALA A 15 -4.68 4.51 6.71
CA ALA A 15 -4.36 3.17 6.21
C ALA A 15 -5.50 2.58 5.39
N GLY A 16 -6.75 2.66 5.88
CA GLY A 16 -7.90 2.14 5.15
C GLY A 16 -8.13 2.81 3.80
N ALA A 17 -7.95 4.14 3.73
CA ALA A 17 -8.04 4.89 2.49
C ALA A 17 -6.97 4.43 1.48
N VAL A 18 -5.71 4.32 1.92
CA VAL A 18 -4.59 3.90 1.06
C VAL A 18 -4.76 2.46 0.57
N THR A 19 -5.13 1.52 1.44
CA THR A 19 -5.38 0.13 1.04
C THR A 19 -6.45 0.07 -0.04
N LYS A 20 -7.58 0.74 0.16
CA LYS A 20 -8.70 0.71 -0.79
C LYS A 20 -8.32 1.32 -2.14
N THR A 21 -7.56 2.41 -2.15
CA THR A 21 -7.03 2.99 -3.39
C THR A 21 -6.10 2.02 -4.10
N LEU A 22 -5.17 1.38 -3.38
CA LEU A 22 -4.25 0.39 -3.95
C LEU A 22 -4.99 -0.84 -4.48
N GLU A 23 -5.98 -1.36 -3.77
CA GLU A 23 -6.81 -2.49 -4.22
C GLU A 23 -7.66 -2.18 -5.44
N THR A 24 -8.07 -0.91 -5.61
CA THR A 24 -8.81 -0.45 -6.79
C THR A 24 -7.89 -0.10 -7.95
N THR A 25 -6.58 0.00 -7.72
CA THR A 25 -5.61 0.35 -8.76
C THR A 25 -5.36 -0.85 -9.66
N GLU A 26 -5.65 -0.68 -10.95
CA GLU A 26 -5.46 -1.73 -11.94
C GLU A 26 -3.97 -2.10 -12.06
N GLY A 27 -3.67 -3.39 -11.90
CA GLY A 27 -2.29 -3.90 -11.86
C GLY A 27 -1.73 -4.14 -10.45
N ILE A 28 -2.41 -3.71 -9.39
CA ILE A 28 -2.01 -4.00 -8.02
C ILE A 28 -2.76 -5.26 -7.51
N LYS A 29 -2.05 -6.19 -6.87
CA LYS A 29 -2.60 -7.40 -6.23
C LYS A 29 -1.98 -7.62 -4.85
N ASN A 30 -2.60 -8.45 -4.02
CA ASN A 30 -2.06 -8.84 -2.70
C ASN A 30 -1.56 -7.66 -1.85
N VAL A 31 -2.41 -6.64 -1.67
CA VAL A 31 -2.11 -5.50 -0.81
C VAL A 31 -2.14 -5.92 0.66
N LYS A 32 -1.08 -5.61 1.39
CA LYS A 32 -0.94 -5.80 2.84
C LYS A 32 -0.44 -4.51 3.46
N VAL A 33 -1.14 -4.04 4.48
CA VAL A 33 -0.73 -2.85 5.25
C VAL A 33 -0.39 -3.27 6.68
N ASN A 34 0.77 -2.85 7.14
CA ASN A 34 1.24 -3.00 8.51
C ASN A 34 1.27 -1.63 9.19
N LEU A 35 0.20 -1.31 9.92
CA LEU A 35 0.08 -0.08 10.69
C LEU A 35 1.12 0.06 11.81
N ALA A 36 1.63 -1.05 12.35
CA ALA A 36 2.60 -1.01 13.44
C ALA A 36 3.95 -0.46 12.98
N THR A 37 4.34 -0.73 11.73
CA THR A 37 5.60 -0.24 11.13
C THR A 37 5.39 0.84 10.07
N GLY A 38 4.15 1.07 9.62
CA GLY A 38 3.84 1.94 8.49
C GLY A 38 4.26 1.35 7.13
N GLU A 39 4.50 0.04 7.06
CA GLU A 39 4.86 -0.66 5.83
C GLU A 39 3.62 -1.06 5.04
N VAL A 40 3.68 -0.87 3.73
CA VAL A 40 2.69 -1.33 2.77
C VAL A 40 3.38 -2.21 1.76
N THR A 41 2.87 -3.43 1.58
CA THR A 41 3.42 -4.44 0.69
C THR A 41 2.37 -4.80 -0.34
N TYR A 42 2.73 -4.83 -1.62
CA TYR A 42 1.81 -5.15 -2.70
C TYR A 42 2.52 -5.82 -3.88
N GLU A 43 1.76 -6.53 -4.68
CA GLU A 43 2.22 -7.08 -5.96
C GLU A 43 1.83 -6.12 -7.06
N ASP A 44 2.84 -5.45 -7.61
CA ASP A 44 2.70 -4.58 -8.77
C ASP A 44 2.90 -5.41 -10.05
N ALA A 45 1.90 -5.44 -10.92
CA ALA A 45 1.96 -6.03 -12.24
C ALA A 45 2.39 -5.02 -13.31
N VAL A 46 2.38 -3.72 -13.00
CA VAL A 46 2.71 -2.65 -13.94
C VAL A 46 3.78 -1.75 -13.31
N GLY A 47 5.06 -2.08 -13.56
CA GLY A 47 6.22 -1.46 -12.93
C GLY A 47 6.13 0.06 -12.80
N VAL A 48 5.60 0.55 -11.67
CA VAL A 48 5.55 1.98 -11.35
C VAL A 48 6.83 2.32 -10.61
N ASP A 49 7.87 2.64 -11.38
CA ASP A 49 9.11 3.23 -10.92
C ASP A 49 9.44 4.34 -11.95
N ALA A 50 8.83 5.51 -11.75
CA ALA A 50 9.15 6.75 -12.48
C ALA A 50 9.54 7.83 -11.47
#